data_AF-A0A446CQG7-F1
#
_entry.id   AF-A0A446CQG7-F1
#
_cell.length_a   1.000
_cell.length_b   1.000
_cell.length_c   1.000
_cell.angle_alpha   90.00
_cell.angle_beta   90.00
_cell.angle_gamma   90.00
#
_symmetry.space_group_name_H-M   'P 1'
#
loop_
_entity.id
_entity.type
_entity.pdbx_description
1 polymer ?
#
loop_
_entity_poly.entity_id
_entity_poly.type
_entity_poly.pdbx_seq_one_letter_code
_entity_poly.pdbx_strand_id
1 'polypeptide(L)' 'MSWEALFSLQGHSPYLLGAYGMALALVGLEAFVLWRRARARRAAEERHPGRPDGARP' A
#
# COMPACT_ATOMS: atom_id res chain seq x y z
N MET A 1 33.56 4.46 -6.83
CA MET A 1 33.03 4.02 -5.52
C MET A 1 32.00 2.95 -5.81
N SER A 2 32.39 1.67 -5.68
CA SER A 2 31.67 0.51 -6.18
C SER A 2 30.43 0.21 -5.33
N TRP A 3 29.25 0.47 -5.90
CA TRP A 3 27.94 0.03 -5.39
C TRP A 3 27.95 -1.46 -5.01
N GLU A 4 28.67 -2.29 -5.76
CA GLU A 4 28.78 -3.73 -5.51
C GLU A 4 29.67 -4.10 -4.33
N ALA A 5 30.62 -3.26 -3.91
CA ALA A 5 31.45 -3.54 -2.73
C ALA A 5 30.65 -3.41 -1.43
N LEU A 6 29.59 -2.59 -1.40
CA LEU A 6 28.66 -2.48 -0.28
C LEU A 6 27.82 -3.76 -0.10
N PHE A 7 27.48 -4.45 -1.20
CA PHE A 7 26.73 -5.72 -1.15
C PHE A 7 27.64 -6.94 -0.97
N SER A 8 28.91 -6.86 -1.37
CA SER A 8 29.83 -8.00 -1.45
C SER A 8 30.69 -8.19 -0.18
N LEU A 9 31.05 -7.13 0.54
CA LEU A 9 31.91 -7.26 1.75
C LEU A 9 31.17 -7.64 3.04
N GLN A 10 29.84 -7.60 3.05
CA GLN A 10 29.08 -7.66 4.29
C GLN A 10 28.10 -8.81 4.18
N GLY A 11 28.48 -10.01 4.64
CA GLY A 11 27.58 -11.18 4.80
C GLY A 11 26.32 -10.95 5.65
N HIS A 12 26.00 -9.69 6.00
CA HIS A 12 24.79 -9.17 6.62
C HIS A 12 23.82 -8.51 5.63
N SER A 13 24.19 -8.38 4.35
CA SER A 13 23.35 -7.88 3.26
C SER A 13 21.93 -8.48 3.21
N PRO A 14 21.71 -9.81 3.39
CA PRO A 14 20.35 -10.36 3.40
C PRO A 14 19.51 -9.88 4.59
N TYR A 15 20.11 -9.55 5.74
CA TYR A 15 19.37 -9.05 6.89
C TYR A 15 18.94 -7.60 6.73
N LEU A 16 19.76 -6.74 6.09
CA LEU A 16 19.32 -5.39 5.74
C LEU A 16 18.21 -5.43 4.70
N LEU A 17 18.38 -6.19 3.62
CA LEU A 17 17.35 -6.32 2.59
C LEU A 17 16.07 -6.93 3.17
N GLY A 18 16.21 -7.90 4.07
CA GLY A 18 15.13 -8.50 4.83
C GLY A 18 14.43 -7.50 5.74
N ALA A 19 15.14 -6.79 6.62
CA ALA A 19 14.55 -5.88 7.60
C ALA A 19 13.89 -4.66 6.94
N TYR A 20 14.60 -3.99 6.03
CA TYR A 20 14.07 -2.83 5.30
C TYR A 20 12.98 -3.25 4.31
N GLY A 21 13.12 -4.42 3.67
CA GLY A 21 12.08 -5.00 2.82
C GLY A 21 10.82 -5.38 3.58
N MET A 22 10.95 -5.95 4.79
CA MET A 22 9.80 -6.28 5.65
C MET A 22 9.08 -5.02 6.11
N ALA A 23 9.81 -3.98 6.52
CA ALA A 23 9.23 -2.69 6.90
C ALA A 23 8.41 -2.10 5.73
N LEU A 24 8.97 -2.13 4.52
CA LEU A 24 8.28 -1.68 3.30
C LEU A 24 7.05 -2.55 2.98
N ALA A 25 7.13 -3.86 3.20
CA ALA A 25 6.02 -4.78 3.01
C ALA A 25 4.88 -4.51 4.00
N LEU A 26 5.17 -4.22 5.26
CA LEU A 26 4.15 -3.90 6.27
C LEU A 26 3.45 -2.57 5.96
N VAL A 27 4.23 -1.53 5.65
CA VAL A 27 3.68 -0.22 5.27
C VAL A 27 2.86 -0.33 3.98
N GLY A 28 3.39 -1.06 2.98
CA GLY A 28 2.68 -1.32 1.73
C GLY A 28 1.39 -2.11 1.93
N LEU A 29 1.40 -3.11 2.83
CA LEU A 29 0.22 -3.91 3.16
C LEU A 29 -0.86 -3.07 3.84
N GLU A 30 -0.51 -2.23 4.82
CA GLU A 30 -1.46 -1.32 5.47
C GLU A 30 -2.09 -0.36 4.46
N ALA A 31 -1.25 0.30 3.64
CA ALA A 31 -1.71 1.19 2.58
C ALA A 31 -2.63 0.46 1.58
N PHE A 32 -2.27 -0.78 1.20
CA PHE A 32 -3.07 -1.61 0.30
C PHE A 32 -4.42 -2.00 0.91
N VAL A 33 -4.47 -2.36 2.19
CA VAL A 33 -5.72 -2.70 2.89
C VAL A 33 -6.63 -1.49 3.00
N LEU A 34 -6.09 -0.32 3.34
CA LEU A 34 -6.84 0.94 3.39
C LEU A 34 -7.36 1.33 2.01
N TRP A 35 -6.52 1.22 0.98
CA TRP A 35 -6.90 1.47 -0.41
C TRP A 35 -8.01 0.50 -0.86
N ARG A 36 -7.88 -0.79 -0.56
CA ARG A 36 -8.90 -1.80 -0.89
C ARG A 36 -10.22 -1.50 -0.18
N ARG A 37 -10.20 -1.11 1.10
CA ARG A 37 -11.40 -0.69 1.83
C ARG A 37 -12.02 0.55 1.22
N ALA A 38 -11.23 1.57 0.91
CA ALA A 38 -11.72 2.78 0.25
C ALA A 38 -12.33 2.47 -1.12
N ARG A 39 -11.69 1.59 -1.91
CA ARG A 39 -12.21 1.12 -3.20
C ARG A 39 -13.53 0.36 -3.03
N ALA A 40 -13.64 -0.53 -2.04
CA ALA A 40 -14.86 -1.26 -1.76
C ALA A 40 -16.02 -0.35 -1.33
N ARG A 41 -15.73 0.70 -0.54
CA ARG A 41 -16.73 1.73 -0.18
C ARG A 41 -17.21 2.50 -1.42
N ARG A 42 -16.28 2.91 -2.29
CA ARG A 42 -16.65 3.56 -3.57
C ARG A 42 -17.46 2.65 -4.48
N ALA A 43 -17.12 1.37 -4.58
CA ALA A 43 -17.89 0.41 -5.36
C ALA A 43 -19.29 0.16 -4.78
N ALA A 44 -19.47 0.28 -3.45
CA ALA A 44 -20.78 0.21 -2.80
C ALA A 44 -21.60 1.50 -3.02
N GLU A 45 -20.95 2.65 -3.04
CA GLU A 45 -21.55 3.95 -3.33
C GLU A 45 -21.97 4.08 -4.80
N GLU A 46 -21.13 3.62 -5.74
CA GLU A 46 -21.49 3.50 -7.17
C GLU A 46 -22.62 2.48 -7.41
N ARG A 47 -22.72 1.44 -6.57
CA ARG A 47 -23.87 0.50 -6.58
C ARG A 47 -25.14 1.08 -5.97
N HIS A 48 -25.09 2.28 -5.38
CA HIS A 48 -26.26 3.01 -4.92
C HIS A 48 -26.49 4.25 -5.83
N PRO A 49 -26.94 4.07 -7.10
CA PRO A 49 -27.39 5.19 -7.91
C PRO A 49 -28.80 5.57 -7.42
N GLY A 50 -28.91 6.19 -6.25
CA GLY A 50 -30.14 6.07 -5.49
C GLY A 50 -30.47 7.15 -4.49
N ARG A 51 -30.05 8.41 -4.69
CA ARG A 51 -30.83 9.53 -4.14
C ARG A 51 -30.60 10.86 -4.87
N PRO A 52 -31.37 11.18 -5.92
CA PRO A 52 -31.62 12.56 -6.29
C PRO A 52 -32.70 13.14 -5.36
N ASP A 53 -32.40 13.40 -4.09
CA ASP A 53 -33.28 14.23 -3.22
C ASP A 53 -32.74 15.65 -3.11
N GLY A 54 -32.58 16.27 -4.28
CA GLY A 54 -32.62 17.72 -4.42
C GLY A 54 -33.96 18.23 -4.94
N ALA A 55 -34.97 17.35 -5.08
CA ALA A 55 -36.29 17.73 -5.53
C ALA A 55 -37.25 17.84 -4.34
N ARG A 56 -37.47 19.09 -3.89
CA ARG A 56 -38.74 19.73 -3.50
C ARG A 56 -38.59 20.58 -2.23
N PRO A 57 -39.43 21.62 -2.04
CA PRO A 57 -40.18 22.46 -2.99
C PRO A 57 -39.62 23.89 -3.11
#